data_AF-A0A1H8L774-F1
#
_entry.id   AF-A0A1H8L774-F1
#
_cell.length_a   1.000
_cell.length_b   1.000
_cell.length_c   1.000
_cell.angle_alpha   90.00
_cell.angle_beta   90.00
_cell.angle_gamma   90.00
#
_symmetry.space_group_name_H-M   'P 1'
#
loop_
_entity.id
_entity.type
_entity.pdbx_description
1 polymer ?
#
loop_
_entity_poly.entity_id
_entity_poly.type
_entity_poly.pdbx_seq_one_letter_code
_entity_poly.pdbx_strand_id
1 'polypeptide(L)'
;MGALVIQTLHPWSVAAGDDQDGWREETFNGVQGHGHPMPWYFRTLSSWLNALDRAGFQLACLQEPQHPQSPAPQSLLLVAERRNDPHTAPGEDAV
;
A
#
# COMPACT_ATOMS: atom_id res chain seq x y z
N MET A 1 -9.46 19.46 0.97
CA MET A 1 -8.26 18.66 0.65
C MET A 1 -8.59 17.21 0.91
N GLY A 2 -8.12 16.27 0.09
CA GLY A 2 -8.48 14.86 0.18
C GLY A 2 -7.24 13.98 0.35
N ALA A 3 -7.44 12.82 0.99
CA ALA A 3 -6.40 11.81 1.18
C ALA A 3 -6.85 10.46 0.60
N LEU A 4 -5.89 9.71 0.08
CA LEU A 4 -6.01 8.30 -0.27
C LEU A 4 -5.54 7.47 0.91
N VAL A 5 -6.41 6.61 1.44
CA VAL A 5 -6.08 5.67 2.52
C VAL A 5 -6.12 4.26 1.95
N ILE A 6 -5.00 3.53 2.06
CA ILE A 6 -4.87 2.14 1.63
C ILE A 6 -4.48 1.30 2.84
N GLN A 7 -5.25 0.25 3.12
CA GLN A 7 -4.84 -0.82 4.02
C GLN A 7 -4.67 -2.09 3.20
N THR A 8 -3.50 -2.70 3.28
CA THR A 8 -3.13 -3.90 2.52
C THR A 8 -2.38 -4.91 3.39
N LEU A 9 -2.19 -6.12 2.89
CA LEU A 9 -1.36 -7.13 3.55
C LEU A 9 0.05 -6.58 3.76
N HIS A 10 0.61 -6.81 4.94
CA HIS A 10 1.92 -6.31 5.28
C HIS A 10 3.01 -7.06 4.48
N PRO A 11 3.79 -6.41 3.59
CA PRO A 11 4.69 -7.11 2.66
C PRO A 11 5.65 -8.07 3.35
N TRP A 12 6.30 -7.67 4.45
CA TRP A 12 7.22 -8.57 5.17
C TRP A 12 6.51 -9.75 5.85
N SER A 13 5.26 -9.58 6.25
CA SER A 13 4.51 -10.66 6.92
C SER A 13 4.08 -11.74 5.92
N VAL A 14 3.93 -11.39 4.65
CA VAL A 14 3.47 -12.29 3.58
C VAL A 14 4.56 -12.65 2.58
N ALA A 15 5.75 -12.07 2.69
CA ALA A 15 6.90 -12.33 1.82
C ALA A 15 7.31 -13.81 1.82
N ALA A 16 7.22 -14.49 2.98
CA ALA A 16 7.60 -15.90 3.15
C ALA A 16 9.03 -16.22 2.66
N GLY A 17 9.95 -15.26 2.80
CA GLY A 17 11.34 -15.37 2.34
C GLY A 17 11.58 -14.96 0.88
N ASP A 18 10.52 -14.60 0.16
CA ASP A 18 10.60 -14.03 -1.18
C ASP A 18 10.12 -12.57 -1.14
N ASP A 19 11.06 -11.62 -1.21
CA ASP A 19 10.81 -10.18 -1.19
C ASP A 19 10.84 -9.57 -2.61
N GLN A 20 10.25 -10.26 -3.60
CA GLN A 20 10.15 -9.80 -4.98
C GLN A 20 8.70 -9.64 -5.41
N ASP A 21 8.40 -8.55 -6.11
CA ASP A 21 7.10 -8.34 -6.76
C ASP A 21 6.77 -9.51 -7.69
N GLY A 22 5.53 -10.01 -7.63
CA GLY A 22 5.13 -11.14 -8.46
C GLY A 22 3.75 -11.70 -8.17
N TRP A 23 3.26 -12.52 -9.09
CA TRP A 23 2.02 -13.27 -8.90
C TRP A 23 2.21 -14.38 -7.86
N ARG A 24 1.26 -14.47 -6.94
CA ARG A 24 1.16 -15.51 -5.91
C ARG A 24 -0.25 -16.09 -5.91
N GLU A 25 -0.42 -17.21 -5.23
CA GLU A 25 -1.72 -17.87 -5.06
C GLU A 25 -2.06 -17.94 -3.58
N GLU A 26 -3.25 -17.45 -3.21
CA GLU A 26 -3.85 -17.68 -1.90
C GLU A 26 -4.75 -18.93 -1.97
N THR A 27 -4.61 -19.83 -1.00
CA THR A 27 -5.34 -21.11 -0.94
C THR A 27 -6.40 -21.13 0.16
N PHE A 28 -6.43 -20.12 1.04
CA PHE A 28 -7.35 -19.95 2.16
C PHE A 28 -7.30 -21.09 3.19
N ASN A 29 -6.18 -21.81 3.32
CA ASN A 29 -6.02 -22.94 4.23
C ASN A 29 -6.31 -22.64 5.72
N GLY A 30 -6.34 -21.36 6.13
CA GLY A 30 -6.66 -20.93 7.50
C GLY A 30 -8.08 -20.38 7.70
N VAL A 31 -8.91 -20.31 6.65
CA VAL A 31 -10.25 -19.72 6.72
C VAL A 31 -11.30 -20.84 6.73
N GLN A 32 -12.20 -20.82 7.72
CA GLN A 32 -13.32 -21.77 7.77
C GLN A 32 -14.29 -21.48 6.61
N GLY A 33 -14.40 -22.41 5.66
CA GLY A 33 -15.23 -22.27 4.46
C GLY A 33 -14.56 -22.91 3.23
N HIS A 34 -15.21 -22.78 2.07
CA HIS A 34 -14.61 -23.16 0.79
C HIS A 34 -14.02 -21.92 0.13
N GLY A 35 -12.70 -21.83 0.08
CA GLY A 35 -11.97 -20.85 -0.74
C GLY A 35 -11.52 -21.51 -2.03
N HIS A 36 -11.76 -20.87 -3.18
CA HIS A 36 -11.08 -21.25 -4.41
C HIS A 36 -9.73 -20.55 -4.47
N PRO A 37 -8.68 -21.20 -5.02
CA PRO A 37 -7.38 -20.56 -5.20
C PRO A 37 -7.53 -19.19 -5.88
N MET A 38 -6.93 -18.17 -5.29
CA MET A 38 -7.02 -16.79 -5.77
C MET A 38 -5.64 -16.27 -6.15
N PRO A 39 -5.38 -15.97 -7.44
CA PRO A 39 -4.16 -15.29 -7.82
C PRO A 39 -4.18 -13.84 -7.33
N TRP A 40 -3.08 -13.40 -6.74
CA TRP A 40 -2.90 -12.02 -6.29
C TRP A 40 -1.48 -11.55 -6.61
N TYR A 41 -1.31 -10.25 -6.81
CA TYR A 41 -0.02 -9.67 -7.14
C TYR A 41 0.63 -9.11 -5.87
N PHE A 42 1.65 -9.80 -5.37
CA PHE A 42 2.46 -9.33 -4.27
C PHE A 42 3.31 -8.14 -4.73
N ARG A 43 3.42 -7.14 -3.85
CA ARG A 43 4.27 -5.97 -4.06
C ARG A 43 5.04 -5.68 -2.79
N THR A 44 6.33 -5.42 -2.96
CA THR A 44 7.21 -4.90 -1.91
C THR A 44 6.76 -3.51 -1.45
N LEU A 45 7.18 -3.09 -0.25
CA LEU A 45 6.91 -1.73 0.25
C LEU A 45 7.43 -0.66 -0.74
N SER A 46 8.65 -0.83 -1.24
CA SER A 46 9.24 0.09 -2.23
C SER A 46 8.38 0.19 -3.49
N SER A 47 7.82 -0.92 -3.97
CA SER A 47 6.91 -0.93 -5.13
C SER A 47 5.60 -0.19 -4.86
N TRP A 48 5.04 -0.30 -3.65
CA TRP A 48 3.88 0.49 -3.23
C TRP A 48 4.18 1.99 -3.20
N LEU A 49 5.30 2.40 -2.61
CA LEU A 49 5.71 3.81 -2.55
C LEU A 49 5.95 4.40 -3.94
N ASN A 50 6.62 3.65 -4.82
CA ASN A 50 6.81 4.04 -6.22
C ASN A 50 5.49 4.15 -6.98
N ALA A 51 4.49 3.32 -6.68
CA ALA A 51 3.17 3.42 -7.29
C ALA A 51 2.45 4.71 -6.88
N LEU A 52 2.51 5.08 -5.60
CA LEU A 52 1.94 6.34 -5.11
C LEU A 52 2.64 7.54 -5.77
N ASP A 53 3.97 7.53 -5.81
CA ASP A 53 4.75 8.59 -6.44
C ASP A 53 4.38 8.79 -7.91
N ARG A 54 4.37 7.70 -8.69
CA ARG A 54 4.00 7.73 -10.11
C ARG A 54 2.55 8.14 -10.35
N ALA A 55 1.67 7.97 -9.36
CA ALA A 55 0.28 8.40 -9.41
C ALA A 55 0.09 9.87 -8.98
N GLY A 56 1.18 10.61 -8.68
CA GLY A 56 1.11 12.00 -8.25
C GLY A 56 0.67 12.16 -6.79
N PHE A 57 0.88 11.15 -5.96
CA PHE A 57 0.65 11.21 -4.53
C PHE A 57 1.96 11.35 -3.76
N GLN A 58 1.89 11.99 -2.60
CA GLN A 58 2.94 12.02 -1.60
C GLN A 58 2.48 11.24 -0.38
N LEU A 59 3.32 10.35 0.14
CA LEU A 59 3.03 9.65 1.38
C LEU A 59 3.01 10.67 2.54
N ALA A 60 1.89 10.75 3.23
CA ALA A 60 1.69 11.62 4.39
C ALA A 60 1.87 10.85 5.71
N CYS A 61 1.42 9.60 5.77
CA CYS A 61 1.57 8.73 6.94
C CYS A 61 1.71 7.27 6.52
N LEU A 62 2.55 6.52 7.24
CA LEU A 62 2.65 5.07 7.15
C LEU A 62 2.49 4.50 8.56
N GLN A 63 1.64 3.49 8.68
CA GLN A 63 1.43 2.76 9.92
C GLN A 63 1.48 1.26 9.64
N GLU A 64 1.97 0.51 10.62
CA GLU A 64 2.02 -0.95 10.57
C GLU A 64 1.17 -1.49 11.73
N PRO A 65 -0.18 -1.53 11.60
CA PRO A 65 -1.03 -2.02 12.67
C PRO A 65 -0.60 -3.42 13.13
N GLN A 66 -0.26 -3.50 14.42
CA GLN A 66 0.22 -4.70 15.07
C GLN A 66 -0.56 -4.92 16.36
N HIS A 67 -1.13 -6.11 16.49
CA HIS A 67 -1.76 -6.57 17.71
C HIS A 67 -0.70 -6.70 18.81
N PRO A 68 -0.96 -6.27 20.06
CA PRO A 68 0.05 -6.28 21.13
C PRO A 68 0.65 -7.67 21.44
N GLN A 69 -0.08 -8.73 21.10
CA GLN A 69 0.34 -10.12 21.30
C GLN A 69 0.94 -10.78 20.05
N SER A 70 0.99 -10.08 18.92
CA SER A 70 1.56 -10.61 17.68
C SER A 70 3.02 -10.17 17.54
N PRO A 71 3.94 -11.06 17.10
CA PRO A 71 5.33 -10.68 16.84
C PRO A 71 5.52 -9.92 15.52
N ALA A 72 4.52 -9.92 14.64
CA ALA A 72 4.56 -9.25 13.34
C ALA A 72 3.32 -8.37 13.12
N PRO A 73 3.40 -7.31 12.30
CA PRO A 73 2.26 -6.48 11.90
C PRO A 73 1.28 -7.26 11.01
N GLN A 74 -0.02 -6.95 11.14
CA GLN A 74 -1.09 -7.61 10.38
C GLN A 74 -1.35 -6.93 9.03
N SER A 75 -1.03 -5.64 8.93
CA SER A 75 -1.29 -4.87 7.71
C SER A 75 -0.31 -3.71 7.55
N LEU A 76 -0.21 -3.21 6.33
CA LEU A 76 0.41 -1.94 6.01
C LEU A 76 -0.71 -0.92 5.74
N LEU A 77 -0.68 0.21 6.43
CA LEU A 77 -1.60 1.32 6.23
C LEU A 77 -0.84 2.52 5.69
N LEU A 78 -1.22 2.97 4.50
CA LEU A 78 -0.64 4.12 3.81
C LEU A 78 -1.70 5.22 3.71
N VAL A 79 -1.35 6.42 4.16
CA VAL A 79 -2.12 7.65 3.90
C VAL A 79 -1.30 8.50 2.95
N ALA A 80 -1.89 8.85 1.81
CA ALA A 80 -1.22 9.65 0.80
C ALA A 80 -2.10 10.84 0.40
N GLU A 81 -1.46 11.98 0.15
CA GLU A 81 -2.12 13.20 -0.30
C GLU A 81 -1.73 13.49 -1.74
N ARG A 82 -2.59 14.17 -2.49
CA ARG A 82 -2.23 14.60 -3.84
C ARG A 82 -1.05 15.56 -3.75
N ARG A 83 -0.01 15.31 -4.53
CA ARG A 83 1.12 16.22 -4.67
C ARG A 83 0.58 17.53 -5.25
N ASN A 84 0.71 18.61 -4.50
CA ASN A 84 0.47 19.93 -5.05
C ASN A 84 1.70 20.28 -5.87
N ASP A 85 1.57 20.31 -7.19
CA ASP A 85 2.61 20.87 -8.03
C ASP A 85 2.71 22.37 -7.73
N PRO A 86 3.87 22.88 -7.29
CA PRO A 86 4.04 24.32 -7.05
C PRO A 86 3.93 25.14 -8.35
N HIS A 87 3.93 24.49 -9.53
CA HIS A 87 3.78 25.15 -10.82
C HIS A 87 2.32 25.44 -11.23
N THR A 88 1.33 25.00 -10.44
CA THR A 88 -0.08 25.37 -10.64
C THR A 88 -0.53 26.45 -9.65
N ALA A 89 0.31 27.45 -9.42
CA ALA A 89 -0.23 28.75 -9.01
C ALA A 89 -0.94 29.34 -10.25
N PRO A 90 -2.17 29.85 -10.15
CA PRO A 90 -2.71 30.68 -11.22
C PRO A 90 -1.71 31.81 -11.46
N GLY A 91 -1.25 31.94 -12.70
CA GLY A 91 -0.34 33.02 -13.08
C GLY A 91 -0.91 34.34 -12.60
N GLU A 92 -0.09 35.07 -11.83
CA GLU A 92 -0.02 36.52 -11.98
C GLU A 92 0.03 36.81 -13.48
N ASP A 93 -1.11 37.23 -14.06
CA ASP A 93 -1.21 38.12 -15.21
C ASP A 93 -2.68 38.28 -15.64
N ALA A 94 -3.29 39.41 -15.29
CA ALA A 94 -3.72 40.42 -16.29
C ALA A 94 -4.50 41.58 -15.63
N VAL A 95 -3.82 42.74 -15.63
CA VAL A 95 -4.29 44.13 -15.44
C VAL A 95 -4.47 44.64 -14.01
#